data_AF-A0ABD2YD20-F1
#
_entry.id   AF-A0ABD2YD20-F1
#
_cell.length_a   1.000
_cell.length_b   1.000
_cell.length_c   1.000
_cell.angle_alpha   90.00
_cell.angle_beta   90.00
_cell.angle_gamma   90.00
#
_symmetry.space_group_name_H-M   'P 1'
#
loop_
_entity.id
_entity.type
_entity.pdbx_description
1 polymer ?
#
loop_
_entity_poly.entity_id
_entity_poly.type
_entity_poly.pdbx_seq_one_letter_code
_entity_poly.pdbx_strand_id
1 'polypeptide(L)'
;MLVTDYELIPGGRNIRVTEENKHQYVDLVAEHRLTTAIRPQINAFLEGFNELIHRDLKSIFNDKELELLISGLPDIDLDDLRANTEYSGYSAASPVIQWFWEVVQGLSKEDKARLLQFVTGTSKVPLEGFSALQGISGSQKFQIH
;
A
#
# COMPACT_ATOMS: atom_id res chain seq x y z
N MET A 1 -14.99 -19.20 -13.63
CA MET A 1 -13.83 -19.50 -12.75
C MET A 1 -14.31 -20.53 -11.74
N LEU A 2 -13.75 -21.74 -11.73
CA LEU A 2 -14.15 -22.78 -10.77
C LEU A 2 -13.68 -22.32 -9.38
N VAL A 3 -14.61 -22.00 -8.48
CA VAL A 3 -14.28 -21.75 -7.07
C VAL A 3 -14.02 -23.12 -6.45
N THR A 4 -12.77 -23.50 -6.33
CA THR A 4 -12.37 -24.70 -5.58
C THR A 4 -12.24 -24.33 -4.11
N ASP A 5 -13.07 -24.95 -3.26
CA ASP A 5 -13.05 -24.76 -1.81
C ASP A 5 -11.69 -25.17 -1.22
N TYR A 6 -11.03 -24.23 -0.52
CA TYR A 6 -9.76 -24.46 0.18
C TYR A 6 -9.98 -24.55 1.70
N GLU A 7 -9.46 -25.60 2.33
CA GLU A 7 -9.48 -25.72 3.79
C GLU A 7 -8.32 -24.92 4.40
N LEU A 8 -8.64 -23.94 5.25
CA LEU A 8 -7.64 -23.09 5.93
C LEU A 8 -6.81 -23.85 6.97
N ILE A 9 -7.42 -24.85 7.59
CA ILE A 9 -6.80 -25.83 8.49
C ILE A 9 -7.32 -27.22 8.13
N PRO A 10 -6.58 -28.30 8.45
CA PRO A 10 -7.04 -29.66 8.20
C PRO A 10 -8.42 -29.92 8.83
N GLY A 11 -9.40 -30.35 8.04
CA GLY A 11 -10.77 -30.60 8.51
C GLY A 11 -11.56 -29.33 8.86
N GLY A 12 -11.06 -28.15 8.46
CA GLY A 12 -11.64 -26.86 8.78
C GLY A 12 -13.07 -26.68 8.29
N ARG A 13 -13.50 -27.43 7.25
CA ARG A 13 -14.91 -27.43 6.80
C ARG A 13 -15.90 -27.81 7.90
N ASN A 14 -15.47 -28.57 8.90
CA ASN A 14 -16.29 -29.03 10.02
C ASN A 14 -16.14 -28.16 11.28
N ILE A 15 -15.30 -27.13 11.25
CA ILE A 15 -15.04 -26.24 12.39
C ILE A 15 -15.78 -24.93 12.15
N ARG A 16 -16.77 -24.64 12.99
CA ARG A 16 -17.54 -23.39 12.90
C ARG A 16 -16.68 -22.22 13.37
N VAL A 17 -16.78 -21.10 12.65
CA VAL A 17 -16.23 -19.82 13.12
C VAL A 17 -17.11 -19.27 14.25
N THR A 18 -16.48 -18.97 15.38
CA THR A 18 -17.09 -18.43 16.60
C THR A 18 -16.37 -17.14 17.01
N GLU A 19 -16.89 -16.43 18.00
CA GLU A 19 -16.25 -15.21 18.51
C GLU A 19 -14.85 -15.46 19.06
N GLU A 20 -14.61 -16.65 19.62
CA GLU A 20 -13.33 -17.06 20.19
C GLU A 20 -12.27 -17.36 19.12
N ASN A 21 -12.66 -17.86 17.95
CA ASN A 21 -11.72 -18.26 16.90
C ASN A 21 -11.70 -17.34 15.66
N LYS A 22 -12.54 -16.29 15.62
CA LYS A 22 -12.65 -15.40 14.46
C LYS A 22 -11.34 -14.73 14.06
N HIS A 23 -10.48 -14.38 15.02
CA HIS A 23 -9.20 -13.74 14.74
C HIS A 23 -8.28 -14.68 13.94
N GLN A 24 -8.14 -15.91 14.41
CA GLN A 24 -7.39 -16.94 13.69
C GLN A 24 -7.98 -17.19 12.30
N TYR A 25 -9.31 -17.22 12.17
CA TYR A 25 -9.95 -17.38 10.87
C TYR A 25 -9.59 -16.23 9.91
N VAL A 26 -9.66 -14.97 10.37
CA VAL A 26 -9.29 -13.80 9.55
C VAL A 26 -7.83 -13.86 9.11
N ASP A 27 -6.91 -14.19 10.03
CA ASP A 27 -5.48 -14.30 9.73
C ASP A 27 -5.23 -15.37 8.65
N LEU A 28 -5.86 -16.54 8.77
CA LEU A 28 -5.71 -17.63 7.80
C LEU A 28 -6.32 -17.28 6.44
N VAL A 29 -7.46 -16.59 6.41
CA VAL A 29 -8.06 -16.11 5.16
C VAL A 29 -7.13 -15.11 4.48
N ALA A 30 -6.57 -14.17 5.24
CA ALA A 30 -5.61 -13.19 4.73
C ALA A 30 -4.36 -13.88 4.18
N GLU A 31 -3.75 -14.80 4.94
CA GLU A 31 -2.59 -15.58 4.49
C GLU A 31 -2.91 -16.34 3.19
N HIS A 32 -4.06 -17.00 3.12
CA HIS A 32 -4.43 -17.77 1.94
C HIS A 32 -4.58 -16.89 0.70
N ARG A 33 -5.29 -15.77 0.82
CA ARG A 33 -5.54 -14.83 -0.29
C ARG A 33 -4.27 -14.13 -0.76
N LEU A 34 -3.38 -13.79 0.17
CA LEU A 34 -2.17 -13.02 -0.13
C LEU A 34 -0.98 -13.89 -0.55
N THR A 35 -0.90 -15.14 -0.07
CA THR A 35 0.29 -15.98 -0.26
C THR A 35 -0.01 -17.39 -0.76
N THR A 36 -0.86 -18.14 -0.07
CA THR A 36 -0.99 -19.59 -0.32
C THR A 36 -1.57 -19.89 -1.71
N ALA A 37 -2.56 -19.10 -2.15
CA ALA A 37 -3.20 -19.27 -3.46
C ALA A 37 -2.24 -19.08 -4.66
N ILE A 38 -1.14 -18.35 -4.47
CA ILE A 38 -0.15 -18.03 -5.51
C ILE A 38 1.28 -18.43 -5.11
N ARG A 39 1.42 -19.35 -4.15
CA ARG A 39 2.71 -19.75 -3.56
C ARG A 39 3.74 -20.24 -4.59
N PRO A 40 3.37 -21.04 -5.61
CA PRO A 40 4.32 -21.45 -6.66
C PRO A 40 4.95 -20.25 -7.40
N GLN A 41 4.15 -19.23 -7.72
CA GLN A 41 4.57 -18.03 -8.43
C GLN A 41 5.45 -17.13 -7.55
N ILE A 42 5.08 -16.97 -6.28
CA ILE A 42 5.90 -16.25 -5.29
C ILE A 42 7.28 -16.93 -5.16
N ASN A 43 7.30 -18.26 -5.02
CA ASN A 43 8.54 -19.01 -4.87
C ASN A 43 9.46 -18.88 -6.10
N ALA A 44 8.90 -19.01 -7.31
CA ALA A 44 9.66 -18.85 -8.54
C ALA A 44 10.24 -17.43 -8.70
N PHE A 45 9.46 -16.40 -8.34
CA PHE A 45 9.94 -15.03 -8.33
C PHE A 45 11.08 -14.83 -7.31
N LEU A 46 10.90 -15.33 -6.08
CA LEU A 46 11.91 -15.22 -5.03
C LEU A 46 13.19 -15.97 -5.38
N GLU A 47 13.10 -17.13 -6.02
CA GLU A 47 14.26 -17.88 -6.50
C GLU A 47 15.10 -17.03 -7.46
N GLY A 48 14.51 -16.53 -8.55
CA GLY A 48 15.23 -15.68 -9.51
C GLY A 48 15.72 -14.36 -8.90
N PHE A 49 14.93 -13.75 -8.01
CA PHE A 49 15.35 -12.53 -7.31
C PHE A 49 16.56 -12.78 -6.38
N ASN A 50 16.61 -13.94 -5.72
CA ASN A 50 17.70 -14.34 -4.82
C ASN A 50 18.99 -14.71 -5.56
N GLU A 51 18.90 -15.18 -6.81
CA GLU A 51 20.07 -15.45 -7.65
C GLU A 51 20.85 -14.16 -7.98
N LEU A 52 20.13 -13.04 -8.12
CA LEU A 52 20.71 -11.75 -8.47
C LEU A 52 21.06 -10.89 -7.25
N ILE A 53 20.22 -10.91 -6.20
CA ILE A 53 20.38 -10.06 -5.01
C ILE A 53 20.60 -10.91 -3.75
N HIS A 54 21.82 -10.81 -3.21
CA HIS A 54 22.21 -11.50 -1.97
C HIS A 54 21.31 -11.14 -0.79
N ARG A 55 21.05 -12.11 0.09
CA ARG A 55 20.14 -11.93 1.24
C ARG A 55 20.55 -10.81 2.18
N ASP A 56 21.85 -10.61 2.38
CA ASP A 56 22.38 -9.61 3.33
C ASP A 56 22.06 -8.17 2.90
N LEU A 57 21.89 -7.93 1.60
CA LEU A 57 21.49 -6.62 1.06
C LEU A 57 19.99 -6.32 1.22
N LYS A 58 19.18 -7.34 1.51
CA LYS A 58 17.71 -7.19 1.66
C LYS A 58 17.28 -7.00 3.09
N SER A 59 18.01 -7.57 4.05
CA SER A 59 17.67 -7.47 5.47
C SER A 59 17.79 -6.06 6.06
N ILE A 60 18.41 -5.13 5.32
CA ILE A 60 18.57 -3.74 5.74
C ILE A 60 17.40 -2.83 5.34
N PHE A 61 16.49 -3.29 4.48
CA PHE A 61 15.36 -2.50 3.97
C PHE A 61 14.03 -3.08 4.45
N ASN A 62 13.09 -2.21 4.82
CA ASN A 62 11.68 -2.58 4.92
C ASN A 62 11.01 -2.61 3.53
N ASP A 63 9.76 -3.06 3.47
CA ASP A 63 8.96 -3.18 2.25
C ASP A 63 8.84 -1.85 1.50
N LYS A 64 8.70 -0.73 2.21
CA LYS A 64 8.57 0.61 1.62
C LYS A 64 9.88 1.11 1.02
N GLU A 65 10.98 0.89 1.72
CA GLU A 65 12.33 1.25 1.24
C GLU A 65 12.72 0.43 0.01
N LEU A 66 12.34 -0.84 -0.04
CA LEU A 66 12.56 -1.67 -1.21
C LEU A 66 11.76 -1.16 -2.43
N GLU A 67 10.50 -0.72 -2.25
CA GLU A 67 9.72 -0.10 -3.32
C GLU A 67 10.42 1.16 -3.84
N LEU A 68 10.88 2.04 -2.95
CA LEU A 68 11.60 3.26 -3.31
C LEU A 68 12.90 2.99 -4.05
N LEU A 69 13.66 1.97 -3.62
CA LEU A 69 14.89 1.58 -4.28
C LEU A 69 14.65 1.12 -5.73
N ILE A 70 13.58 0.35 -5.95
CA ILE A 70 13.25 -0.20 -7.27
C ILE A 70 12.58 0.85 -8.17
N SER A 71 11.68 1.66 -7.61
CA SER A 71 10.86 2.62 -8.38
C SER A 71 11.50 3.99 -8.53
N GLY A 72 12.50 4.29 -7.71
CA GLY A 72 13.10 5.62 -7.59
C GLY A 72 12.30 6.56 -6.70
N LEU A 73 12.93 7.66 -6.29
CA LEU A 73 12.29 8.75 -5.56
C LEU A 73 11.70 9.75 -6.57
N PRO A 74 10.36 9.88 -6.69
CA PRO A 74 9.79 10.89 -7.56
C PRO A 74 9.99 12.28 -6.98
N ASP A 75 10.08 13.29 -7.85
CA ASP A 75 9.92 14.66 -7.42
C ASP A 75 8.42 14.95 -7.29
N ILE A 76 7.98 15.22 -6.06
CA ILE A 76 6.56 15.41 -5.75
C ILE A 76 6.25 16.90 -5.83
N ASP A 77 5.47 17.27 -6.84
CA ASP A 77 4.88 18.60 -6.95
C ASP A 77 3.77 18.77 -5.89
N LEU A 78 4.11 19.46 -4.81
CA LEU A 78 3.17 19.72 -3.71
C LEU A 78 2.08 20.71 -4.08
N ASP A 79 2.34 21.62 -5.02
CA ASP A 79 1.34 22.58 -5.46
C ASP A 79 0.27 21.87 -6.29
N ASP A 80 0.68 20.95 -7.17
CA ASP A 80 -0.24 20.06 -7.91
C ASP A 80 -1.02 19.14 -6.96
N LEU A 81 -0.35 18.51 -5.98
CA LEU A 81 -1.03 17.65 -5.00
C LEU A 81 -2.08 18.44 -4.21
N ARG A 82 -1.73 19.64 -3.74
CA ARG A 82 -2.62 20.52 -2.99
C ARG A 82 -3.80 21.01 -3.82
N ALA A 83 -3.57 21.37 -5.09
CA ALA A 83 -4.63 21.77 -6.02
C ALA A 83 -5.62 20.63 -6.32
N ASN A 84 -5.16 19.38 -6.22
CA ASN A 84 -5.96 18.18 -6.46
C ASN A 84 -6.38 17.45 -5.16
N THR A 85 -6.40 18.14 -4.03
CA THR A 85 -6.87 17.60 -2.75
C THR A 85 -8.31 18.02 -2.46
N GLU A 86 -9.15 17.06 -2.07
CA GLU A 86 -10.50 17.28 -1.57
C GLU A 86 -10.53 17.28 -0.03
N TYR A 87 -11.36 18.14 0.55
CA TYR A 87 -11.51 18.26 1.99
C TYR A 87 -12.95 17.90 2.38
N SER A 88 -13.10 16.92 3.27
CA SER A 88 -14.38 16.57 3.89
C SER A 88 -14.36 17.08 5.34
N GLY A 89 -15.39 17.81 5.78
CA GLY A 89 -15.41 18.42 7.12
C GLY A 89 -14.44 19.59 7.35
N TYR A 90 -13.55 19.86 6.39
CA TYR A 90 -12.58 20.96 6.43
C TYR A 90 -12.69 21.86 5.19
N SER A 91 -11.99 22.99 5.24
CA SER A 91 -11.74 23.87 4.09
C SER A 91 -10.25 24.08 3.94
N ALA A 92 -9.80 24.54 2.77
CA ALA A 92 -8.41 24.94 2.56
C ALA A 92 -7.93 26.05 3.54
N ALA A 93 -8.86 26.79 4.15
CA ALA A 93 -8.58 27.82 5.14
C ALA A 93 -8.59 27.31 6.59
N SER A 94 -9.00 26.05 6.83
CA SER A 94 -9.02 25.47 8.17
C SER A 94 -7.60 25.40 8.74
N PRO A 95 -7.36 25.78 10.01
CA PRO A 95 -6.01 25.81 10.58
C PRO A 95 -5.27 24.49 10.47
N VAL A 96 -5.95 23.36 10.68
CA VAL A 96 -5.35 22.02 10.56
C VAL A 96 -4.87 21.71 9.15
N ILE A 97 -5.56 22.20 8.11
CA ILE A 97 -5.17 22.01 6.72
C ILE A 97 -3.96 22.88 6.39
N GLN A 98 -3.91 24.10 6.91
CA GLN A 98 -2.75 24.97 6.75
C GLN A 98 -1.50 24.36 7.41
N TRP A 99 -1.63 23.87 8.65
CA TRP A 99 -0.55 23.17 9.35
C TRP A 99 -0.11 21.90 8.63
N PHE A 100 -1.05 21.12 8.09
CA PHE A 100 -0.72 19.95 7.29
C PHE A 100 0.20 20.34 6.13
N TRP A 101 -0.18 21.31 5.31
CA TRP A 101 0.62 21.73 4.17
C TRP A 101 1.95 22.37 4.56
N GLU A 102 1.99 23.13 5.66
CA GLU A 102 3.23 23.71 6.21
C GLU A 102 4.23 22.61 6.61
N VAL A 103 3.77 21.59 7.34
CA VAL A 103 4.60 20.44 7.72
C VAL A 103 5.05 19.66 6.49
N VAL A 104 4.11 19.36 5.57
CA VAL A 104 4.41 18.61 4.35
C VAL A 104 5.42 19.34 3.47
N GLN A 105 5.36 20.67 3.40
CA GLN A 105 6.33 21.47 2.65
C GLN A 105 7.76 21.30 3.19
N GLY A 106 7.91 21.24 4.52
CA GLY A 106 9.18 21.05 5.22
C GLY A 106 9.73 19.62 5.23
N LEU A 107 8.98 18.63 4.75
CA LEU A 107 9.44 17.25 4.68
C LEU A 107 10.59 17.06 3.68
N SER A 108 11.45 16.08 3.96
CA SER A 108 12.44 15.60 2.99
C SER A 108 11.76 14.99 1.76
N LYS A 109 12.48 14.83 0.64
CA LYS A 109 11.95 14.13 -0.55
C LYS A 109 11.50 12.71 -0.21
N GLU A 110 12.26 12.01 0.63
CA GLU A 110 11.91 10.66 1.09
C GLU A 110 10.63 10.66 1.91
N ASP A 111 10.47 11.60 2.84
CA ASP A 111 9.29 11.65 3.70
C ASP A 111 8.03 12.06 2.93
N LYS A 112 8.16 12.91 1.90
CA LYS A 112 7.06 13.19 0.96
C LYS A 112 6.65 11.92 0.20
N ALA A 113 7.61 11.12 -0.26
CA ALA A 113 7.33 9.85 -0.92
C ALA A 113 6.67 8.84 0.04
N ARG A 114 7.13 8.76 1.29
CA ARG A 114 6.50 7.94 2.33
C ARG A 114 5.08 8.39 2.65
N LEU A 115 4.82 9.69 2.71
CA LEU A 115 3.48 10.24 2.87
C LEU A 115 2.57 9.84 1.71
N LEU A 116 3.03 9.98 0.47
CA LEU A 116 2.25 9.60 -0.70
C LEU A 116 1.93 8.10 -0.70
N GLN A 117 2.92 7.26 -0.39
CA GLN A 117 2.73 5.82 -0.26
C GLN A 117 1.79 5.44 0.89
N PHE A 118 1.84 6.17 2.00
CA PHE A 118 0.93 5.95 3.13
C PHE A 118 -0.53 6.18 2.73
N VAL A 119 -0.81 7.20 1.93
CA VAL A 119 -2.20 7.54 1.54
C VAL A 119 -2.67 6.78 0.31
N THR A 120 -1.80 6.57 -0.69
CA THR A 120 -2.19 5.99 -1.99
C THR A 120 -1.79 4.53 -2.15
N GLY A 121 -0.97 3.98 -1.25
CA GLY A 121 -0.42 2.63 -1.36
C GLY A 121 0.76 2.50 -2.32
N THR A 122 1.23 3.58 -2.97
CA THR A 122 2.42 3.58 -3.82
C THR A 122 3.18 4.89 -3.73
N SER A 123 4.48 4.83 -3.95
CA SER A 123 5.32 6.02 -4.14
C SER A 123 5.15 6.68 -5.51
N LYS A 124 4.50 6.04 -6.49
CA LYS A 124 4.44 6.54 -7.88
C LYS A 124 3.42 7.65 -8.07
N VAL A 125 3.84 8.71 -8.76
CA VAL A 125 2.96 9.79 -9.24
C VAL A 125 2.48 9.47 -10.66
N PRO A 126 1.17 9.61 -10.98
CA PRO A 126 0.70 9.44 -12.35
C PRO A 126 1.41 10.39 -13.32
N LEU A 127 1.62 9.96 -14.56
CA LEU A 127 2.26 10.79 -15.59
C LEU A 127 1.49 12.10 -15.86
N GLU A 128 0.17 12.08 -15.68
CA GLU A 128 -0.73 13.21 -15.83
C GLU A 128 -0.89 14.06 -14.54
N GLY A 129 -0.07 13.78 -13.51
CA GLY A 129 -0.10 14.47 -12.23
C GLY A 129 -1.20 13.96 -11.28
N PHE A 130 -1.41 14.68 -10.18
CA PHE A 130 -2.32 14.27 -9.10
C PHE A 130 -3.81 14.38 -9.46
N SER A 131 -4.14 15.09 -10.53
CA SER A 131 -5.50 15.13 -11.08
C SER A 131 -5.99 13.77 -11.59
N ALA A 132 -5.06 12.90 -11.99
CA ALA A 132 -5.33 11.57 -12.57
C ALA A 132 -5.16 10.42 -11.56
N LEU A 133 -5.08 10.71 -10.26
CA LEU A 133 -5.00 9.68 -9.22
C LEU A 133 -6.15 8.67 -9.35
N GLN A 134 -5.81 7.39 -9.18
CA GLN A 134 -6.76 6.27 -9.29
C GLN A 134 -6.92 5.60 -7.93
N GLY A 135 -8.15 5.32 -7.56
CA GLY A 135 -8.54 4.46 -6.44
C GLY A 135 -9.24 3.20 -6.92
N ILE A 136 -9.83 2.46 -5.99
CA ILE A 136 -10.48 1.16 -6.26
C ILE A 136 -11.66 1.30 -7.24
N SER A 137 -12.36 2.44 -7.21
CA SER A 137 -13.56 2.71 -8.03
C SER A 137 -13.27 3.55 -9.28
N GLY A 138 -12.00 3.76 -9.64
CA GLY A 138 -11.56 4.63 -10.73
C GLY A 138 -10.95 5.93 -10.24
N SER A 139 -11.14 7.03 -10.98
CA SER A 139 -10.52 8.33 -10.67
C SER A 139 -10.91 8.79 -9.26
N GLN A 140 -9.90 9.00 -8.41
CA GLN A 140 -10.07 9.35 -7.00
C GLN A 140 -8.96 10.30 -6.57
N LYS A 141 -9.34 11.53 -6.24
CA LYS A 141 -8.41 12.54 -5.72
C LYS A 141 -7.91 12.20 -4.33
N PHE A 142 -6.81 12.82 -3.94
CA PHE A 142 -6.34 12.81 -2.55
C PHE A 142 -7.39 13.47 -1.65
N GLN A 143 -7.71 12.86 -0.51
CA GLN A 143 -8.76 13.36 0.38
C GLN A 143 -8.28 13.46 1.82
N ILE A 144 -8.67 14.55 2.50
CA ILE A 144 -8.49 14.72 3.95
C ILE A 144 -9.88 14.82 4.59
N HIS A 145 -10.13 13.97 5.59
CA HIS A 145 -11.40 13.86 6.33
C HIS A 145 -11.23 14.31 7.77
#